data_AF-T1G6Q4-F1
#
_entry.id   AF-T1G6Q4-F1
#
_cell.length_a   1.000
_cell.length_b   1.000
_cell.length_c   1.000
_cell.angle_alpha   90.00
_cell.angle_beta   90.00
_cell.angle_gamma   90.00
#
_symmetry.space_group_name_H-M   'P 1'
#
loop_
_entity.id
_entity.type
_entity.pdbx_description
1 polymer ?
#
loop_
_entity_poly.entity_id
_entity_poly.type
_entity_poly.pdbx_seq_one_letter_code
_entity_poly.pdbx_strand_id
1 'polypeptide(L)'
;MTWASCSTEVLNQTYHIHQCLFEKDAPFDLIPASCGNGLIDDGEDCDCGSFKICSRQCCNTTTCMFTPGSECATGLCCDFNACKLKLAGEICREVKDECDIEDKCSGTSNLCIDLYKRDGTMCLVSYFLCTDPQF
;
A
#
# COMPACT_ATOMS: atom_id res chain seq x y z
N MET A 1 17.06 -10.77 16.63
CA MET A 1 16.22 -10.22 17.71
C MET A 1 14.78 -10.23 17.23
N THR A 2 13.83 -10.58 18.08
CA THR A 2 12.39 -10.60 17.76
C THR A 2 11.64 -9.80 18.80
N TRP A 3 10.52 -9.18 18.40
CA TRP A 3 9.64 -8.45 19.30
C TRP A 3 8.97 -9.42 20.29
N ALA A 4 8.68 -8.95 21.50
CA ALA A 4 7.83 -9.69 22.43
C ALA A 4 6.40 -9.81 21.85
N SER A 5 5.70 -10.89 22.20
CA SER A 5 4.34 -11.14 21.69
C SER A 5 3.38 -10.02 22.07
N CYS A 6 3.43 -9.54 23.32
CA CYS A 6 2.60 -8.44 23.79
C CYS A 6 2.87 -7.12 23.03
N SER A 7 4.11 -6.83 22.65
CA SER A 7 4.44 -5.65 21.85
C SER A 7 3.85 -5.74 20.44
N THR A 8 3.92 -6.93 19.83
CA THR A 8 3.35 -7.16 18.49
C THR A 8 1.82 -7.06 18.51
N GLU A 9 1.19 -7.58 19.56
CA GLU A 9 -0.25 -7.54 19.72
C GLU A 9 -0.77 -6.10 19.90
N VAL A 10 -0.11 -5.30 20.73
CA VAL A 10 -0.45 -3.87 20.88
C VAL A 10 -0.26 -3.13 19.56
N LEU A 11 0.85 -3.35 18.85
CA LEU A 11 1.09 -2.72 17.55
C LEU A 11 -0.02 -3.06 16.55
N ASN A 12 -0.44 -4.33 16.45
CA ASN A 12 -1.52 -4.74 15.56
C ASN A 12 -2.87 -4.11 15.91
N GLN A 13 -3.11 -3.77 17.18
CA GLN A 13 -4.33 -3.09 17.61
C GLN A 13 -4.29 -1.59 17.34
N THR A 14 -3.10 -0.96 17.40
CA THR A 14 -2.97 0.50 17.36
C THR A 14 -2.42 1.07 16.06
N TYR A 15 -1.81 0.30 15.17
CA TYR A 15 -1.23 0.90 13.97
C TYR A 15 -2.30 1.52 13.04
N HIS A 16 -3.49 0.91 12.97
CA HIS A 16 -4.61 1.41 12.17
C HIS A 16 -5.18 2.75 12.64
N ILE A 17 -4.96 3.14 13.91
CA ILE A 17 -5.46 4.43 14.43
C ILE A 17 -4.53 5.60 14.08
N HIS A 18 -3.36 5.33 13.51
CA HIS A 18 -2.36 6.33 13.14
C HIS A 18 -2.22 6.39 11.61
N GLN A 19 -3.11 7.15 10.96
CA GLN A 19 -3.13 7.30 9.50
C GLN A 19 -1.81 7.82 8.91
N CYS A 20 -1.10 8.70 9.63
CA CYS A 20 0.20 9.22 9.19
C CYS A 20 1.30 8.17 9.03
N LEU A 21 1.17 6.98 9.63
CA LEU A 21 2.12 5.88 9.40
C LEU A 21 2.00 5.27 8.00
N PHE A 22 0.91 5.56 7.29
CA PHE A 22 0.66 5.10 5.92
C PHE A 22 0.88 6.21 4.89
N GLU A 23 1.15 7.44 5.33
CA GLU A 23 1.47 8.55 4.44
C GLU A 23 2.90 8.39 3.90
N LYS A 24 3.07 8.71 2.62
CA LYS A 24 4.35 8.57 1.91
C LYS A 24 5.28 9.78 2.12
N ASP A 25 4.97 10.67 3.05
CA ASP A 25 5.66 11.96 3.18
C ASP A 25 6.93 11.90 4.04
N ALA A 26 7.40 10.70 4.41
CA ALA A 26 8.68 10.55 5.06
C ALA A 26 9.81 11.00 4.11
N PRO A 27 10.77 11.82 4.55
CA PRO A 27 11.93 12.17 3.74
C PRO A 27 12.79 10.92 3.51
N PHE A 28 12.55 10.24 2.40
CA PHE A 28 13.26 9.02 1.98
C PHE A 28 14.78 9.24 1.86
N ASP A 29 15.23 10.49 1.68
CA ASP A 29 16.65 10.87 1.57
C ASP A 29 17.49 10.58 2.83
N LEU A 30 16.88 10.30 3.98
CA LEU A 30 17.60 9.98 5.21
C LEU A 30 17.95 8.49 5.36
N ILE A 31 17.35 7.61 4.54
CA ILE A 31 17.60 6.17 4.58
C ILE A 31 18.52 5.82 3.41
N PRO A 32 19.71 5.24 3.66
CA PRO A 32 20.59 4.83 2.57
C PRO A 32 19.91 3.81 1.66
N ALA A 33 19.98 4.06 0.35
CA ALA A 33 19.47 3.14 -0.65
C ALA A 33 20.11 1.75 -0.49
N SER A 34 19.28 0.72 -0.36
CA SER A 34 19.77 -0.63 -0.10
C SER A 34 18.72 -1.70 -0.38
N CYS A 35 18.92 -2.44 -1.45
CA CYS A 35 18.13 -3.62 -1.78
C CYS A 35 17.96 -4.59 -0.59
N GLY A 36 16.70 -4.87 -0.26
CA GLY A 36 16.27 -5.72 0.85
C GLY A 36 15.84 -4.94 2.10
N ASN A 37 15.81 -3.60 2.06
CA ASN A 37 15.33 -2.77 3.16
C ASN A 37 13.78 -2.63 3.15
N GLY A 38 13.12 -3.00 2.04
CA GLY A 38 11.67 -2.95 1.86
C GLY A 38 11.14 -1.60 1.35
N LEU A 39 12.02 -0.70 0.90
CA LEU A 39 11.71 0.58 0.27
C LEU A 39 12.15 0.50 -1.19
N ILE A 40 11.32 1.01 -2.11
CA ILE A 40 11.72 1.10 -3.52
C ILE A 40 12.58 2.34 -3.67
N ASP A 41 13.90 2.12 -3.73
CA ASP A 41 14.92 3.15 -3.90
C ASP A 41 15.18 3.46 -5.39
N ASP A 42 15.90 4.55 -5.67
CA ASP A 42 16.32 4.90 -7.04
C ASP A 42 17.15 3.78 -7.68
N GLY A 43 16.66 3.24 -8.80
CA GLY A 43 17.30 2.14 -9.53
C GLY A 43 16.75 0.75 -9.19
N GLU A 44 15.77 0.64 -8.29
CA GLU A 44 15.07 -0.59 -7.98
C GLU A 44 13.66 -0.61 -8.60
N ASP A 45 13.24 -1.75 -9.13
CA ASP A 45 11.86 -1.96 -9.60
C ASP A 45 10.93 -2.40 -8.47
N CYS A 46 11.51 -3.06 -7.47
CA CYS A 46 10.82 -3.65 -6.35
C CYS A 46 11.80 -3.91 -5.21
N ASP A 47 11.36 -3.68 -3.97
CA ASP A 47 12.07 -4.19 -2.81
C ASP A 47 11.14 -5.04 -1.96
N CYS A 48 11.47 -6.31 -1.90
CA CYS A 48 10.70 -7.32 -1.22
C CYS A 48 11.08 -7.52 0.26
N GLY A 49 12.19 -6.92 0.69
CA GLY A 49 12.78 -7.09 2.01
C GLY A 49 12.74 -8.52 2.54
N SER A 50 12.64 -8.64 3.87
CA SER A 50 12.39 -9.92 4.55
C SER A 50 10.90 -10.17 4.85
N PHE A 51 10.03 -9.20 4.57
CA PHE A 51 8.60 -9.21 4.94
C PHE A 51 7.70 -9.86 3.88
N LYS A 52 6.47 -10.21 4.27
CA LYS A 52 5.48 -10.91 3.42
C LYS A 52 4.64 -9.98 2.52
N ILE A 53 4.99 -8.70 2.39
CA ILE A 53 4.14 -7.66 1.77
C ILE A 53 4.40 -7.52 0.26
N CYS A 54 5.12 -8.47 -0.32
CA CYS A 54 5.48 -8.47 -1.73
C CYS A 54 5.55 -9.91 -2.28
N SER A 55 5.61 -10.03 -3.59
CA SER A 55 5.76 -11.31 -4.27
C SER A 55 7.23 -11.60 -4.62
N ARG A 56 7.88 -12.50 -3.87
CA ARG A 56 9.26 -12.96 -4.14
C ARG A 56 9.42 -13.72 -5.45
N GLN A 57 8.33 -14.13 -6.10
CA GLN A 57 8.39 -14.69 -7.46
C GLN A 57 8.43 -13.59 -8.54
N CYS A 58 7.90 -12.40 -8.22
CA CYS A 58 7.89 -11.26 -9.14
C CYS A 58 9.12 -10.36 -8.97
N CYS A 59 9.78 -10.42 -7.81
CA CYS A 59 10.94 -9.62 -7.48
C CYS A 59 12.16 -10.48 -7.19
N ASN A 60 13.28 -10.19 -7.85
CA ASN A 60 14.57 -10.78 -7.52
C ASN A 60 15.13 -10.09 -6.26
N THR A 61 15.12 -10.80 -5.13
CA THR A 61 15.52 -10.25 -3.82
C THR A 61 17.01 -9.96 -3.68
N THR A 62 17.83 -10.32 -4.67
CA THR A 62 19.27 -10.01 -4.68
C THR A 62 19.57 -8.73 -5.47
N THR A 63 18.74 -8.41 -6.47
CA THR A 63 18.97 -7.26 -7.35
C THR A 63 17.91 -6.18 -7.21
N CYS A 64 16.80 -6.45 -6.51
CA CYS A 64 15.64 -5.56 -6.40
C CYS A 64 15.08 -5.14 -7.76
N MET A 65 15.13 -6.09 -8.71
CA MET A 65 14.62 -5.95 -10.07
C MET A 65 13.48 -6.91 -10.30
N PHE A 66 12.60 -6.58 -11.23
CA PHE A 66 11.56 -7.50 -11.67
C PHE A 66 12.16 -8.77 -12.27
N THR A 67 11.52 -9.90 -11.99
CA THR A 67 11.79 -11.13 -12.73
C THR A 67 11.31 -11.00 -14.18
N PRO A 68 11.91 -11.73 -15.15
CA PRO A 68 11.54 -11.59 -16.56
C PRO A 68 10.04 -11.76 -16.80
N GLY A 69 9.42 -10.73 -17.39
CA GLY A 69 7.98 -10.71 -17.72
C GLY A 69 7.08 -10.15 -16.62
N SER A 70 7.61 -9.82 -15.44
CA SER A 70 6.86 -9.16 -14.36
C SER A 70 6.65 -7.67 -14.65
N GLU A 71 5.48 -7.15 -14.28
CA GLU A 71 5.11 -5.72 -14.36
C GLU A 71 4.98 -5.07 -12.98
N CYS A 72 4.78 -5.89 -11.95
CA CYS A 72 4.64 -5.45 -10.56
C CYS A 72 5.06 -6.57 -9.61
N ALA A 73 5.43 -6.19 -8.39
CA ALA A 73 5.73 -7.14 -7.31
C ALA A 73 5.14 -6.74 -5.94
N THR A 74 4.59 -5.52 -5.84
CA THR A 74 3.99 -4.93 -4.64
C THR A 74 2.69 -4.23 -5.02
N GLY A 75 1.88 -3.83 -4.03
CA GLY A 75 0.67 -3.05 -4.23
C GLY A 75 -0.61 -3.88 -4.42
N LEU A 76 -1.76 -3.32 -4.01
CA LEU A 76 -3.05 -4.01 -4.02
C LEU A 76 -3.60 -4.27 -5.44
N CYS A 77 -3.09 -3.54 -6.43
CA CYS A 77 -3.41 -3.71 -7.85
C CYS A 77 -2.42 -4.60 -8.61
N CYS A 78 -1.62 -5.39 -7.90
CA CYS A 78 -0.77 -6.42 -8.49
C CYS A 78 -1.39 -7.80 -8.27
N ASP A 79 -1.52 -8.59 -9.33
CA ASP A 79 -1.72 -10.04 -9.20
C ASP A 79 -0.36 -10.67 -8.93
N PHE A 80 -0.12 -11.06 -7.68
CA PHE A 80 1.15 -11.64 -7.27
C PHE A 80 1.44 -13.00 -7.87
N ASN A 81 0.43 -13.74 -8.37
CA ASN A 81 0.63 -15.03 -9.02
C ASN A 81 1.10 -14.87 -10.47
N ALA A 82 0.49 -13.91 -11.19
CA ALA A 82 0.84 -13.62 -12.56
C ALA A 82 2.00 -12.61 -12.70
N CYS A 83 2.29 -11.86 -11.63
CA CYS A 83 3.19 -10.71 -11.62
C CYS A 83 2.77 -9.62 -12.61
N LYS A 84 1.45 -9.42 -12.74
CA LYS A 84 0.81 -8.49 -13.69
C LYS A 84 -0.09 -7.50 -12.99
N LEU A 85 -0.26 -6.34 -13.61
CA LEU A 85 -1.23 -5.38 -13.15
C LEU A 85 -2.64 -5.95 -13.27
N LYS A 86 -3.44 -5.75 -12.23
CA LYS A 86 -4.88 -6.01 -12.24
C LYS A 86 -5.57 -5.14 -13.27
N LEU A 87 -6.69 -5.62 -13.82
CA LEU A 87 -7.41 -4.90 -14.87
C LEU A 87 -8.05 -3.62 -14.35
N ALA A 88 -8.23 -2.66 -15.27
CA ALA A 88 -8.93 -1.42 -14.96
C ALA A 88 -10.36 -1.72 -14.46
N GLY A 89 -10.73 -1.14 -13.32
CA GLY A 89 -12.04 -1.33 -12.70
C GLY A 89 -12.13 -2.47 -11.69
N GLU A 90 -11.09 -3.30 -11.52
CA GLU A 90 -11.05 -4.28 -10.43
C GLU A 90 -10.97 -3.59 -9.07
N ILE A 91 -11.81 -4.02 -8.13
CA ILE A 91 -11.86 -3.45 -6.79
C ILE A 91 -10.59 -3.87 -6.03
N CYS A 92 -9.89 -2.88 -5.48
CA CYS A 92 -8.66 -3.11 -4.70
C CYS A 92 -8.81 -2.79 -3.22
N ARG A 93 -9.78 -1.93 -2.85
CA ARG A 93 -10.17 -1.66 -1.47
C ARG A 93 -11.69 -1.45 -1.43
N GLU A 94 -12.33 -2.11 -0.47
CA GLU A 94 -13.77 -1.92 -0.22
C GLU A 94 -14.03 -0.69 0.65
N VAL A 95 -15.24 -0.16 0.51
CA VAL A 95 -15.75 0.99 1.26
C VAL A 95 -15.78 0.67 2.76
N LYS A 96 -15.14 1.50 3.58
CA LYS A 96 -15.13 1.35 5.04
C LYS A 96 -16.28 2.06 5.73
N ASP A 97 -16.67 3.22 5.24
CA ASP A 97 -17.69 4.06 5.85
C ASP A 97 -18.51 4.84 4.81
N GLU A 98 -19.51 5.58 5.26
CA GLU A 98 -20.40 6.33 4.36
C GLU A 98 -19.66 7.40 3.54
N CYS A 99 -18.56 7.93 4.05
CA CYS A 99 -17.84 9.05 3.47
C CYS A 99 -16.67 8.54 2.55
N ASP A 100 -16.38 7.24 2.55
CA ASP A 100 -15.40 6.52 1.74
C ASP A 100 -15.95 6.09 0.35
N ILE A 101 -15.06 5.86 -0.63
CA ILE A 101 -15.39 5.41 -1.99
C ILE A 101 -14.72 4.05 -2.28
N GLU A 102 -15.38 3.24 -3.10
CA GLU A 102 -14.80 1.98 -3.58
C GLU A 102 -13.62 2.28 -4.52
N ASP A 103 -12.43 1.81 -4.15
CA ASP A 103 -11.24 2.04 -4.96
C ASP A 103 -11.06 0.94 -5.99
N LYS A 104 -10.65 1.37 -7.19
CA LYS A 104 -10.44 0.49 -8.32
C LYS A 104 -9.06 0.67 -8.91
N CYS A 105 -8.51 -0.44 -9.39
CA CYS A 105 -7.29 -0.44 -10.15
C CYS A 105 -7.47 0.34 -11.45
N SER A 106 -6.44 1.11 -11.81
CA SER A 106 -6.41 1.86 -13.07
C SER A 106 -6.08 0.98 -14.28
N GLY A 107 -5.54 -0.22 -14.06
CA GLY A 107 -4.97 -1.07 -15.11
C GLY A 107 -3.56 -0.68 -15.54
N THR A 108 -3.03 0.44 -15.05
CA THR A 108 -1.74 1.00 -15.46
C THR A 108 -0.79 1.23 -14.27
N SER A 109 -1.24 0.96 -13.06
CA SER A 109 -0.46 1.10 -11.83
C SER A 109 -0.79 -0.02 -10.86
N ASN A 110 0.19 -0.42 -10.05
CA ASN A 110 0.04 -1.37 -8.96
C ASN A 110 -0.52 -0.72 -7.68
N LEU A 111 -0.60 0.61 -7.65
CA LEU A 111 -1.16 1.37 -6.54
C LEU A 111 -2.68 1.35 -6.58
N CYS A 112 -3.27 1.22 -5.40
CA CYS A 112 -4.69 1.43 -5.15
C CYS A 112 -4.81 2.78 -4.44
N ILE A 113 -5.35 3.77 -5.13
CA ILE A 113 -5.45 5.14 -4.62
C ILE A 113 -6.71 5.20 -3.73
N ASP A 114 -6.53 5.56 -2.47
CA ASP A 114 -7.60 5.72 -1.49
C ASP A 114 -8.38 7.01 -1.77
N LEU A 115 -9.63 6.86 -2.23
CA LEU A 115 -10.50 7.95 -2.62
C LEU A 115 -11.63 8.15 -1.60
N TYR A 116 -11.85 9.40 -1.21
CA TYR A 116 -12.96 9.80 -0.35
C TYR A 116 -13.97 10.67 -1.09
N LYS A 117 -15.21 10.69 -0.58
CA LYS A 117 -16.20 11.68 -1.01
C LYS A 117 -15.66 13.07 -0.72
N ARG A 118 -15.99 14.02 -1.60
CA ARG A 118 -15.56 15.42 -1.46
C ARG A 118 -15.91 15.96 -0.07
N ASP A 119 -14.97 16.65 0.54
CA ASP A 119 -15.19 17.39 1.78
C ASP A 119 -16.48 18.21 1.75
N GLY A 120 -17.22 18.18 2.86
CA GLY A 120 -18.52 18.85 2.95
C GLY A 120 -19.68 18.05 2.37
N THR A 121 -19.46 16.85 1.82
CA THR A 121 -20.56 15.95 1.44
C THR A 121 -21.29 15.49 2.69
N MET A 122 -22.62 15.65 2.73
CA MET A 122 -23.42 15.28 3.90
C MET A 122 -23.58 13.77 3.99
N CYS A 123 -23.18 13.18 5.13
CA CYS A 123 -23.36 11.77 5.43
C CYS A 123 -24.79 11.60 6.01
N LEU A 124 -25.63 10.81 5.32
CA LEU A 124 -27.06 10.61 5.57
C LEU A 124 -27.33 9.83 6.85
N VAL A 125 -26.41 8.96 7.27
CA VAL A 125 -26.55 8.14 8.48
C VAL A 125 -26.06 8.90 9.70
N SER A 126 -24.90 9.56 9.59
CA SER A 126 -24.26 10.22 10.72
C SER A 126 -24.67 11.70 10.89
N TYR A 127 -25.26 12.30 9.85
CA TYR A 127 -25.59 13.74 9.76
C TYR A 127 -24.39 14.69 9.88
N PHE A 128 -23.16 14.16 9.85
CA PHE A 128 -21.93 14.92 9.76
C PHE A 128 -21.51 15.16 8.31
N LEU A 129 -20.51 16.02 8.11
CA LEU A 129 -19.90 16.26 6.81
C LEU A 129 -18.69 15.34 6.62
N CYS A 130 -18.50 14.83 5.40
CA CYS A 130 -17.29 14.13 4.99
C CYS A 130 -16.08 15.04 5.18
N THR A 131 -14.97 14.45 5.64
CA THR A 131 -13.64 15.03 5.63
C THR A 131 -12.68 13.94 5.15
N ASP A 132 -11.90 14.22 4.13
CA ASP A 132 -10.81 13.35 3.70
C ASP A 132 -9.76 13.27 4.81
N PRO A 133 -9.48 12.09 5.38
CA PRO A 133 -8.51 11.95 6.46
C PRO A 133 -7.05 12.16 6.01
N GLN A 134 -6.79 12.31 4.70
CA GLN A 134 -5.45 12.58 4.16
C GLN A 134 -5.06 14.08 4.19
N PHE A 135 -5.93 14.97 4.69
CA PHE A 135 -5.66 16.42 4.80
C PHE A 135 -6.06 17.04 6.15
#